data_AF-A0A0A3YGR2-F1
#
_entry.id   AF-A0A0A3YGR2-F1
#
_cell.length_a   1.000
_cell.length_b   1.000
_cell.length_c   1.000
_cell.angle_alpha   90.00
_cell.angle_beta   90.00
_cell.angle_gamma   90.00
#
_symmetry.space_group_name_H-M   'P 1'
#
loop_
_entity.id
_entity.type
_entity.pdbx_description
1 polymer ?
#
loop_
_entity_poly.entity_id
_entity_poly.type
_entity_poly.pdbx_seq_one_letter_code
_entity_poly.pdbx_strand_id
1 'polypeptide(L)'
;MTDAALTRRRSENTHQETWHIYFGDVHVGTIGTRAGVPKDVDQWGWHLGFYPGTEPGTHQNGSAETYLAARAEFERAWLQLKLTLTEENFETWRRSRDWHAWKCRIWHTGCRMPSQSTSGWSKCFCGEQIPIACEAHIYSTHRGIGA
;
A
#
# COMPACT_ATOMS: atom_id res chain seq x y z
N MET A 1 6.73 -4.95 -18.50
CA MET A 1 5.78 -4.34 -17.56
C MET A 1 4.48 -4.15 -18.29
N THR A 2 3.39 -4.74 -17.79
CA THR A 2 2.04 -4.60 -18.34
C THR A 2 1.61 -3.13 -18.29
N ASP A 3 1.01 -2.63 -19.37
CA ASP A 3 0.50 -1.26 -19.43
C ASP A 3 -0.84 -1.13 -18.70
N ALA A 4 -0.81 -1.32 -17.37
CA ALA A 4 -2.01 -1.24 -16.55
C ALA A 4 -2.42 0.23 -16.35
N ALA A 5 -3.69 0.54 -16.58
CA ALA A 5 -4.25 1.84 -16.25
C ALA A 5 -4.36 2.04 -14.72
N LEU A 6 -4.28 3.29 -14.27
CA LEU A 6 -4.49 3.61 -12.85
C LEU A 6 -5.97 3.45 -12.47
N THR A 7 -6.22 2.68 -11.43
CA THR A 7 -7.55 2.49 -10.85
C THR A 7 -7.65 3.20 -9.49
N ARG A 8 -8.88 3.38 -8.98
CA ARG A 8 -9.09 4.00 -7.67
C ARG A 8 -10.11 3.24 -6.83
N ARG A 9 -9.92 3.22 -5.51
CA ARG A 9 -10.87 2.72 -4.52
C ARG A 9 -11.11 3.80 -3.48
N ARG A 10 -12.36 3.98 -3.03
CA ARG A 10 -12.65 4.97 -1.98
C ARG A 10 -12.17 4.43 -0.63
N SER A 11 -11.52 5.28 0.16
CA SER A 11 -11.17 4.97 1.54
C SER A 11 -12.43 4.95 2.42
N GLU A 12 -12.43 4.14 3.48
CA GLU A 12 -13.56 4.00 4.42
C GLU A 12 -13.69 5.15 5.43
N ASN A 13 -12.91 6.22 5.26
CA ASN A 13 -13.01 7.42 6.11
C ASN A 13 -14.27 8.24 5.75
N THR A 14 -15.23 8.28 6.65
CA THR A 14 -16.49 9.04 6.49
C THR A 14 -16.31 10.55 6.63
N HIS A 15 -15.21 11.00 7.24
CA HIS A 15 -14.96 12.41 7.51
C HIS A 15 -14.21 13.13 6.38
N GLN A 16 -13.62 12.39 5.45
CA GLN A 16 -12.77 12.94 4.40
C GLN A 16 -12.88 12.08 3.14
N GLU A 17 -13.16 12.73 2.01
CA GLU A 17 -13.15 12.02 0.75
C GLU A 17 -11.70 11.76 0.32
N THR A 18 -11.30 10.49 0.37
CA THR A 18 -9.98 10.04 -0.06
C THR A 18 -10.11 8.84 -1.00
N TRP A 19 -9.37 8.89 -2.09
CA TRP A 19 -9.23 7.85 -3.09
C TRP A 19 -7.84 7.25 -2.99
N HIS A 20 -7.76 5.95 -2.75
CA HIS A 20 -6.55 5.14 -2.91
C HIS A 20 -6.36 4.85 -4.40
N ILE A 21 -5.18 5.17 -4.94
CA ILE A 21 -4.84 5.01 -6.35
C ILE A 21 -3.93 3.80 -6.53
N TYR A 22 -4.25 2.96 -7.52
CA TYR A 22 -3.58 1.69 -7.74
C TYR A 22 -3.04 1.57 -9.15
N PHE A 23 -1.81 1.03 -9.27
CA PHE A 23 -1.26 0.50 -10.51
C PHE A 23 -1.24 -1.03 -10.40
N GLY A 24 -2.13 -1.70 -11.15
CA GLY A 24 -2.39 -3.12 -10.93
C GLY A 24 -2.89 -3.37 -9.50
N ASP A 25 -2.14 -4.16 -8.73
CA ASP A 25 -2.45 -4.51 -7.34
C ASP A 25 -1.68 -3.67 -6.30
N VAL A 26 -0.85 -2.72 -6.74
CA VAL A 26 -0.01 -1.88 -5.89
C VAL A 26 -0.68 -0.54 -5.61
N HIS A 27 -0.86 -0.19 -4.34
CA HIS A 27 -1.32 1.14 -3.92
C HIS A 27 -0.18 2.14 -4.08
N VAL A 28 -0.24 2.97 -5.13
CA VAL A 28 0.85 3.89 -5.53
C VAL A 28 0.69 5.29 -4.97
N GLY A 29 -0.45 5.61 -4.37
CA GLY A 29 -0.67 6.93 -3.80
C GLY A 29 -2.13 7.23 -3.50
N THR A 30 -2.41 8.45 -3.06
CA THR A 30 -3.73 8.91 -2.66
C THR A 30 -4.08 10.24 -3.28
N ILE A 31 -5.38 10.46 -3.49
CA ILE A 31 -5.95 11.77 -3.82
C ILE A 31 -7.12 11.99 -2.88
N GLY A 32 -7.16 13.10 -2.15
CA GLY A 32 -8.25 13.36 -1.22
C GLY A 32 -8.48 14.83 -0.94
N THR A 33 -9.62 15.14 -0.35
CA THR A 33 -9.92 16.49 0.12
C THR A 33 -8.94 16.87 1.24
N ARG A 34 -8.55 18.13 1.33
CA ARG A 34 -7.63 18.63 2.36
C ARG A 34 -8.44 19.07 3.57
N ALA A 35 -8.42 18.29 4.64
CA ALA A 35 -9.11 18.65 5.87
C ALA A 35 -8.42 19.82 6.56
N GLY A 36 -9.19 20.79 7.07
CA GLY A 36 -8.69 21.88 7.91
C GLY A 36 -8.00 23.04 7.18
N VAL A 37 -8.04 23.08 5.84
CA VAL A 37 -7.51 24.22 5.07
C VAL A 37 -8.57 25.30 4.84
N PRO A 38 -8.18 26.58 4.68
CA PRO A 38 -9.10 27.65 4.28
C PRO A 38 -9.87 27.34 2.98
N LYS A 39 -11.03 27.96 2.77
CA LYS A 39 -11.88 27.67 1.59
C LYS A 39 -11.34 28.23 0.28
N ASP A 40 -10.46 29.22 0.36
CA ASP A 40 -9.87 29.96 -0.75
C ASP A 40 -8.54 29.36 -1.24
N VAL A 41 -8.10 28.25 -0.65
CA VAL A 41 -6.93 27.50 -1.14
C VAL A 41 -7.36 26.23 -1.87
N ASP A 42 -6.41 25.58 -2.53
CA ASP A 42 -6.62 24.27 -3.15
C ASP A 42 -7.24 23.27 -2.17
N GLN A 43 -8.43 22.77 -2.51
CA GLN A 43 -9.19 21.87 -1.64
C GLN A 43 -8.81 20.39 -1.80
N TRP A 44 -8.10 20.02 -2.87
CA TRP A 44 -7.67 18.66 -3.12
C TRP A 44 -6.16 18.54 -2.98
N GLY A 45 -5.72 17.45 -2.36
CA GLY A 45 -4.32 17.08 -2.21
C GLY A 45 -4.07 15.72 -2.83
N TRP A 46 -2.85 15.51 -3.30
CA TRP A 46 -2.41 14.21 -3.80
C TRP A 46 -1.02 13.88 -3.25
N HIS A 47 -0.79 12.58 -3.03
CA HIS A 47 0.49 12.03 -2.63
C HIS A 47 0.80 10.82 -3.51
N LEU A 48 1.98 10.80 -4.10
CA LEU A 48 2.48 9.75 -4.96
C LEU A 48 3.74 9.12 -4.35
N GLY A 49 3.75 7.80 -4.25
CA GLY A 49 4.82 7.02 -3.64
C GLY A 49 4.26 5.91 -2.77
N PHE A 50 5.02 4.83 -2.62
CA PHE A 50 4.61 3.66 -1.87
C PHE A 50 5.81 3.03 -1.17
N TYR A 51 5.65 2.76 0.13
CA TYR A 51 6.70 2.15 0.92
C TYR A 51 6.25 0.78 1.44
N PRO A 52 7.14 -0.22 1.46
CA PRO A 52 8.45 -0.23 0.79
C PRO A 52 8.30 -0.39 -0.73
N GLY A 53 9.31 0.02 -1.50
CA GLY A 53 9.32 -0.05 -2.97
C GLY A 53 9.72 1.28 -3.62
N THR A 54 9.36 2.41 -3.02
CA THR A 54 9.96 3.72 -3.29
C THR A 54 10.64 4.25 -2.04
N GLU A 55 11.75 4.96 -2.21
CA GLU A 55 12.45 5.60 -1.10
C GLU A 55 11.58 6.73 -0.52
N PRO A 56 11.50 6.89 0.82
CA PRO A 56 10.66 7.93 1.42
C PRO A 56 10.95 9.35 0.91
N GLY A 57 12.20 9.64 0.53
CA GLY A 57 12.62 10.94 -0.02
C GLY A 57 12.25 11.18 -1.48
N THR A 58 11.74 10.17 -2.20
CA THR A 58 11.33 10.29 -3.61
C THR A 58 9.82 10.40 -3.79
N HIS A 59 9.07 10.38 -2.68
CA HIS A 59 7.63 10.61 -2.71
C HIS A 59 7.32 12.04 -3.17
N GLN A 60 6.32 12.16 -4.04
CA GLN A 60 5.86 13.44 -4.58
C GLN A 60 4.50 13.79 -4.00
N ASN A 61 4.20 15.07 -3.90
CA ASN A 61 2.89 15.54 -3.46
C ASN A 61 2.54 16.86 -4.14
N GLY A 62 1.28 17.23 -4.07
CA GLY A 62 0.77 18.49 -4.58
C GLY A 62 -0.65 18.76 -4.14
N SER A 63 -1.19 19.90 -4.57
CA SER A 63 -2.57 20.29 -4.33
C SER A 63 -3.17 20.94 -5.57
N ALA A 64 -4.49 20.88 -5.68
CA ALA A 64 -5.23 21.55 -6.71
C ALA A 64 -6.64 21.94 -6.23
N GLU A 65 -7.26 22.89 -6.91
CA GLU A 65 -8.62 23.34 -6.60
C GLU A 65 -9.66 22.23 -6.73
N THR A 66 -9.52 21.34 -7.72
CA THR A 66 -10.50 20.29 -8.04
C THR A 66 -9.89 18.90 -8.05
N TYR A 67 -10.75 17.88 -7.86
CA TYR A 67 -10.35 16.48 -8.00
C TYR A 67 -9.71 16.17 -9.36
N LEU A 68 -10.30 16.69 -10.45
CA LEU A 68 -9.83 16.41 -11.80
C LEU A 68 -8.44 17.02 -12.04
N ALA A 69 -8.20 18.23 -11.55
CA ALA A 69 -6.89 18.87 -11.61
C ALA A 69 -5.85 18.08 -10.80
N ALA A 70 -6.16 17.71 -9.55
CA ALA A 70 -5.29 16.89 -8.72
C ALA A 70 -4.98 15.53 -9.37
N ARG A 71 -5.97 14.91 -10.02
CA ARG A 71 -5.79 13.66 -10.75
C ARG A 71 -4.88 13.81 -11.97
N ALA A 72 -5.05 14.86 -12.77
CA ALA A 72 -4.20 15.12 -13.92
C ALA A 72 -2.73 15.34 -13.51
N GLU A 73 -2.49 16.07 -12.42
CA GLU A 73 -1.16 16.26 -11.85
C GLU A 73 -0.56 14.96 -11.32
N PHE A 74 -1.34 14.18 -10.57
CA PHE A 74 -0.93 12.85 -10.10
C PHE A 74 -0.53 11.94 -11.26
N GLU A 75 -1.35 11.86 -12.32
CA GLU A 75 -1.09 11.02 -13.48
C GLU A 75 0.20 11.44 -14.22
N ARG A 76 0.44 12.75 -14.35
CA ARG A 76 1.69 13.28 -14.90
C ARG A 76 2.90 12.92 -14.04
N ALA A 77 2.80 13.07 -12.72
CA ALA A 77 3.87 12.70 -11.81
C ALA A 77 4.13 11.18 -11.82
N TRP A 78 3.06 10.38 -11.92
CA TRP A 78 3.14 8.92 -12.04
C TRP A 78 3.89 8.49 -13.29
N LEU A 79 3.64 9.12 -14.45
CA LEU A 79 4.36 8.80 -15.69
C LEU A 79 5.87 9.01 -15.55
N GLN A 80 6.32 10.00 -14.78
CA GLN A 80 7.74 10.22 -14.53
C GLN A 80 8.31 9.19 -13.54
N LEU A 81 7.61 8.95 -12.42
CA LEU A 81 8.06 7.98 -11.42
C LEU A 81 8.10 6.56 -11.98
N LYS A 82 7.09 6.14 -12.75
CA LYS A 82 6.99 4.79 -13.33
C LYS A 82 8.23 4.40 -14.14
N LEU A 83 8.89 5.37 -14.79
CA LEU A 83 10.10 5.13 -15.58
C LEU A 83 11.31 4.71 -14.73
N THR A 84 11.33 5.07 -13.45
CA THR A 84 12.40 4.70 -12.51
C THR A 84 12.11 3.40 -11.77
N LEU A 85 10.90 2.85 -11.91
CA LEU A 85 10.46 1.66 -11.18
C LEU A 85 10.70 0.39 -12.00
N THR A 86 11.06 -0.66 -11.26
CA THR A 86 11.20 -2.02 -11.76
C THR A 86 10.14 -2.91 -11.12
N GLU A 87 10.01 -4.14 -11.62
CA GLU A 87 9.15 -5.15 -10.98
C GLU A 87 9.55 -5.42 -9.53
N GLU A 88 10.83 -5.28 -9.17
CA GLU A 88 11.32 -5.49 -7.81
C GLU A 88 10.75 -4.46 -6.82
N ASN A 89 10.55 -3.21 -7.26
CA ASN A 89 9.92 -2.17 -6.45
C ASN A 89 8.48 -2.58 -6.10
N PHE A 90 7.71 -3.00 -7.10
CA PHE A 90 6.34 -3.47 -6.92
C PHE A 90 6.28 -4.75 -6.07
N GLU A 91 7.19 -5.69 -6.30
CA GLU A 91 7.26 -6.94 -5.56
C GLU A 91 7.57 -6.72 -4.08
N THR A 92 8.48 -5.80 -3.76
CA THR A 92 8.81 -5.42 -2.39
C THR A 92 7.57 -4.90 -1.66
N TRP A 93 6.77 -4.07 -2.34
CA TRP A 93 5.51 -3.59 -1.78
C TRP A 93 4.52 -4.73 -1.54
N ARG A 94 4.33 -5.63 -2.51
CA ARG A 94 3.40 -6.77 -2.38
C ARG A 94 3.79 -7.71 -1.23
N ARG A 95 5.08 -7.99 -1.05
CA ARG A 95 5.59 -8.76 0.10
C ARG A 95 5.26 -8.08 1.42
N SER A 96 5.47 -6.76 1.51
CA SER A 96 5.10 -6.00 2.70
C SER A 96 3.60 -6.01 2.97
N ARG A 97 2.76 -5.82 1.94
CA ARG A 97 1.30 -5.92 2.04
C ARG A 97 0.90 -7.28 2.62
N ASP A 98 1.41 -8.36 2.04
CA ASP A 98 1.06 -9.72 2.43
C ASP A 98 1.56 -10.05 3.84
N TRP A 99 2.77 -9.60 4.21
CA TRP A 99 3.30 -9.71 5.58
C TRP A 99 2.41 -9.00 6.61
N HIS A 100 1.97 -7.77 6.32
CA HIS A 100 1.10 -7.02 7.23
C HIS A 100 -0.28 -7.67 7.39
N ALA A 101 -0.90 -8.06 6.28
CA ALA A 101 -2.19 -8.74 6.30
C ALA A 101 -2.11 -10.11 7.01
N TRP A 102 -1.03 -10.88 6.77
CA TRP A 102 -0.79 -12.14 7.47
C TRP A 102 -0.62 -11.95 8.98
N LYS A 103 0.18 -10.96 9.43
CA LYS A 103 0.34 -10.63 10.86
C LYS A 103 -1.00 -10.30 11.50
N CYS A 104 -1.79 -9.43 10.85
CA CYS A 104 -3.13 -9.11 11.31
C CYS A 104 -3.97 -10.38 11.43
N ARG A 105 -3.97 -11.26 10.42
CA ARG A 105 -4.74 -12.51 10.45
C ARG A 105 -4.30 -13.44 11.58
N ILE A 106 -3.01 -13.58 11.84
CA ILE A 106 -2.48 -14.36 13.00
C ILE A 106 -3.09 -13.84 14.30
N TRP A 107 -3.07 -12.53 14.53
CA TRP A 107 -3.65 -11.95 15.74
C TRP A 107 -5.17 -12.13 15.82
N HIS A 108 -5.91 -11.88 14.73
CA HIS A 108 -7.37 -12.04 14.71
C HIS A 108 -7.83 -13.49 14.92
N THR A 109 -7.00 -14.46 14.53
CA THR A 109 -7.29 -15.90 14.74
C THR A 109 -6.80 -16.41 16.08
N GLY A 110 -6.17 -15.58 16.91
CA GLY A 110 -5.60 -15.98 18.20
C GLY A 110 -4.37 -16.87 18.08
N CYS A 111 -3.79 -17.01 16.88
CA CYS A 111 -2.51 -17.69 16.70
C CYS A 111 -1.37 -16.87 17.32
N ARG A 112 -0.32 -17.55 17.79
CA ARG A 112 0.87 -16.86 18.31
C ARG A 112 1.84 -16.54 17.19
N MET A 113 2.50 -15.40 17.28
CA MET A 113 3.67 -15.13 16.45
C MET A 113 4.82 -16.06 16.86
N PRO A 114 5.66 -16.54 15.92
CA PRO A 114 6.84 -17.33 16.27
C PRO A 114 7.78 -16.61 17.26
N SER A 115 7.89 -15.28 17.16
CA SER A 115 8.68 -14.45 18.09
C SER A 115 8.12 -14.39 19.52
N GLN A 116 6.88 -14.82 19.74
CA GLN A 116 6.26 -14.91 21.07
C GLN A 116 6.40 -16.32 21.68
N SER A 117 7.05 -17.24 20.97
CA SER A 117 7.32 -18.59 21.43
C SER A 117 8.78 -18.72 21.86
N THR A 118 9.03 -19.38 23.00
CA THR A 118 10.39 -19.64 23.47
C THR A 118 11.18 -20.57 22.56
N SER A 119 10.49 -21.43 21.79
CA SER A 119 11.12 -22.29 20.79
C SER A 119 11.47 -21.54 19.50
N GLY A 120 10.93 -20.35 19.28
CA GLY A 120 10.99 -19.66 17.98
C GLY A 120 10.11 -20.32 16.91
N TRP A 121 9.22 -21.24 17.29
CA TRP A 121 8.25 -21.89 16.40
C TRP A 121 6.83 -21.60 16.83
N SER A 122 5.92 -21.50 15.86
CA SER A 122 4.48 -21.42 16.08
C SER A 122 3.71 -22.16 14.99
N LYS A 123 2.39 -22.25 15.15
CA LYS A 123 1.47 -22.78 14.14
C LYS A 123 0.78 -21.63 13.43
N CYS A 124 0.87 -21.58 12.10
CA CYS A 124 0.13 -20.64 11.28
C CYS A 124 -1.37 -20.97 11.31
N PHE A 125 -2.24 -20.00 10.99
CA PHE A 125 -3.69 -20.23 10.88
C PHE A 125 -4.07 -21.22 9.76
N CYS A 126 -3.17 -21.49 8.82
CA CYS A 126 -3.34 -22.54 7.80
C CYS A 126 -2.97 -23.95 8.29
N GLY A 127 -2.41 -24.07 9.49
CA GLY A 127 -2.04 -25.34 10.11
C GLY A 127 -0.55 -25.68 10.08
N GLU A 128 0.23 -25.02 9.23
CA GLU A 128 1.67 -25.28 9.04
C GLU A 128 2.50 -24.83 10.26
N GLN A 129 3.61 -25.54 10.52
CA GLN A 129 4.60 -25.10 11.51
C GLN A 129 5.52 -24.07 10.90
N ILE A 130 5.69 -22.93 11.58
CA ILE A 130 6.44 -21.78 11.08
C ILE A 130 7.51 -21.34 12.07
N PRO A 131 8.75 -21.08 11.60
CA PRO A 131 9.81 -20.53 12.43
C PRO A 131 9.72 -19.00 12.53
N ILE A 132 10.63 -18.35 13.26
CA ILE A 132 10.78 -16.89 13.26
C ILE A 132 10.97 -16.33 11.84
N ALA A 133 11.84 -16.95 11.05
CA ALA A 133 12.07 -16.60 9.64
C ALA A 133 11.01 -17.24 8.71
N CYS A 134 9.74 -16.86 8.90
CA CYS A 134 8.59 -17.43 8.18
C CYS A 134 8.20 -16.66 6.90
N GLU A 135 8.99 -15.69 6.47
CA GLU A 135 8.71 -14.85 5.29
C GLU A 135 8.47 -15.69 4.03
N ALA A 136 9.28 -16.74 3.82
CA ALA A 136 9.13 -17.63 2.67
C ALA A 136 7.76 -18.35 2.66
N HIS A 137 7.28 -18.79 3.83
CA HIS A 137 5.94 -19.38 3.96
C HIS A 137 4.86 -18.37 3.61
N ILE A 138 5.00 -17.11 4.06
CA ILE A 138 4.02 -16.06 3.80
C ILE A 138 3.98 -15.68 2.32
N TYR A 139 5.15 -15.45 1.72
CA TYR A 139 5.25 -14.99 0.33
C TYR A 139 4.89 -16.07 -0.70
N SER A 140 4.80 -17.33 -0.27
CA SER A 140 4.33 -18.45 -1.10
C SER A 140 2.87 -18.80 -0.80
N THR A 141 2.60 -19.26 0.43
CA THR A 141 1.31 -19.86 0.84
C THR A 141 0.21 -18.81 1.04
N HIS A 142 0.60 -17.59 1.42
CA HIS A 142 -0.31 -16.49 1.73
C HIS A 142 -0.14 -15.31 0.79
N ARG A 143 0.39 -15.56 -0.41
CA ARG A 143 0.55 -14.54 -1.43
C ARG A 143 -0.80 -13.90 -1.77
N GLY A 144 -0.87 -12.58 -1.77
CA GLY A 144 -2.09 -11.83 -2.08
C GLY A 144 -3.09 -11.73 -0.94
N ILE A 145 -2.79 -12.21 0.26
CA ILE A 145 -3.74 -12.17 1.40
C ILE A 145 -4.21 -10.75 1.78
N GLY A 146 -3.48 -9.71 1.40
CA GLY A 146 -3.84 -8.31 1.65
C GLY A 146 -4.37 -7.52 0.44
N ALA A 147 -4.64 -8.16 -0.69
CA ALA A 147 -5.04 -7.49 -1.95
C ALA A 147 -6.50 -7.00 -1.98
#